data_AF-A0A9P0E047-F1
#
_entry.id   AF-A0A9P0E047-F1
#
_cell.length_a   1.000
_cell.length_b   1.000
_cell.length_c   1.000
_cell.angle_alpha   90.00
_cell.angle_beta   90.00
_cell.angle_gamma   90.00
#
_symmetry.space_group_name_H-M   'P 1'
#
loop_
_entity.id
_entity.type
_entity.pdbx_description
1 polymer ?
#
loop_
_entity_poly.entity_id
_entity_poly.type
_entity_poly.pdbx_seq_one_letter_code
_entity_poly.pdbx_strand_id
1 'polypeptide(L)'
;MGVSNIVTCCFYLILQFATINTRPGDHHHNTCRHFNDTLKCHGNLHDGINYTSTISELNLSNLTIRTLDLNITVTRFPNLKLLVVENGEVTNVLPPEVNNAITELVLSNLKIKHIHRDFVLYFPFLKRLHLEKNFLTELSSRFHTGTLDELYIKNNRWNCSRDLSWAIHLNKSGVCQDLRNFTCKDKLFFGKSVLLVAQYKKTMKESCTQGCECSLEYIAPDPITNMQYPIIMVNCSGRGLTELPSHLPRDTRILHLEHNRISNIKSLKTDPSLKQLWDLYLDNNTIESVSYLEGSYWLSHFRVFSLKGNRLAKVSYHHMPWTTH
;
A
#
# COMPACT_ATOMS: atom_id res chain seq x y z
N MET A 1 22.22 -52.94 -34.46
CA MET A 1 23.03 -52.15 -35.41
C MET A 1 22.33 -50.80 -35.54
N GLY A 2 22.88 -49.64 -35.23
CA GLY A 2 24.24 -49.29 -34.85
C GLY A 2 24.26 -48.23 -33.75
N VAL A 3 25.43 -48.14 -33.15
CA VAL A 3 25.83 -47.22 -32.09
C VAL A 3 26.32 -45.93 -32.74
N SER A 4 25.97 -44.76 -32.21
CA SER A 4 26.92 -43.65 -32.15
C SER A 4 26.55 -42.67 -31.04
N ASN A 5 27.49 -42.54 -30.12
CA ASN A 5 27.55 -41.58 -29.03
C ASN A 5 27.60 -40.14 -29.55
N ILE A 6 26.84 -39.24 -28.93
CA ILE A 6 27.27 -37.86 -28.69
C ILE A 6 26.97 -37.54 -27.23
N VAL A 7 28.07 -37.33 -26.52
CA VAL A 7 28.18 -36.90 -25.12
C VAL A 7 27.88 -35.40 -25.04
N THR A 8 27.48 -34.94 -23.84
CA THR A 8 27.54 -33.56 -23.32
C THR A 8 26.41 -32.59 -23.68
N CYS A 9 25.46 -32.39 -22.75
CA CYS A 9 25.40 -31.17 -21.92
C CYS A 9 24.21 -31.21 -20.94
N CYS A 10 24.44 -31.78 -19.75
CA CYS A 10 23.65 -31.43 -18.57
C CYS A 10 24.09 -30.03 -18.12
N PHE A 11 23.43 -28.98 -18.62
CA PHE A 11 23.46 -27.69 -17.95
C PHE A 11 22.61 -27.78 -16.69
N TYR A 12 23.24 -28.21 -15.59
CA TYR A 12 22.79 -27.88 -14.26
C TYR A 12 22.75 -26.34 -14.14
N LEU A 13 21.54 -25.77 -14.18
CA LEU A 13 21.32 -24.45 -13.61
C LEU A 13 21.51 -24.58 -12.09
N ILE A 14 22.72 -24.31 -11.63
CA ILE A 14 22.97 -23.99 -10.22
C ILE A 14 22.32 -22.64 -9.99
N LEU A 15 21.02 -22.65 -9.66
CA LEU A 15 20.39 -21.54 -8.95
C LEU A 15 21.21 -21.34 -7.67
N GLN A 16 21.83 -20.17 -7.53
CA GLN A 16 22.53 -19.78 -6.31
C GLN A 16 21.52 -19.65 -5.16
N PHE A 17 21.15 -20.76 -4.54
CA PHE A 17 20.61 -20.79 -3.20
C PHE A 17 21.77 -20.41 -2.27
N ALA A 18 21.93 -19.12 -2.00
CA ALA A 18 22.80 -18.68 -0.92
C ALA A 18 22.11 -19.07 0.39
N THR A 19 22.44 -20.26 0.90
CA THR A 19 22.16 -20.70 2.26
C THR A 19 22.64 -19.63 3.24
N ILE A 20 22.15 -19.64 4.49
CA ILE A 20 22.66 -18.82 5.61
C ILE A 20 24.18 -19.00 5.85
N ASN A 21 24.84 -19.85 5.06
CA ASN A 21 26.23 -20.25 5.20
C ASN A 21 27.22 -19.43 4.36
N THR A 22 28.39 -19.16 4.92
CA THR A 22 29.54 -18.64 4.16
C THR A 22 30.36 -19.75 3.49
N ARG A 23 31.06 -19.39 2.40
CA ARG A 23 32.18 -20.18 1.87
C ARG A 23 33.37 -20.15 2.85
N PRO A 24 34.18 -21.22 2.93
CA PRO A 24 35.37 -21.24 3.78
C PRO A 24 36.37 -20.15 3.33
N GLY A 25 36.74 -19.24 4.24
CA GLY A 25 37.70 -18.15 4.00
C GLY A 25 37.35 -16.79 4.61
N ASP A 26 36.10 -16.56 5.04
CA ASP A 26 35.66 -15.28 5.62
C ASP A 26 35.73 -15.32 7.16
N HIS A 27 36.96 -15.33 7.70
CA HIS A 27 37.24 -15.66 9.11
C HIS A 27 37.33 -14.46 10.07
N HIS A 28 37.01 -13.24 9.63
CA HIS A 28 37.21 -12.04 10.46
C HIS A 28 35.95 -11.26 10.85
N HIS A 29 34.76 -11.62 10.34
CA HIS A 29 33.53 -10.89 10.66
C HIS A 29 32.38 -11.70 11.26
N ASN A 30 32.45 -13.03 11.22
CA ASN A 30 31.37 -13.86 11.74
C ASN A 30 31.71 -14.36 13.15
N THR A 31 30.89 -13.98 14.14
CA THR A 31 31.10 -14.42 15.53
C THR A 31 29.79 -14.92 16.12
N CYS A 32 29.80 -16.17 16.59
CA CYS A 32 28.68 -16.77 17.29
C CYS A 32 29.01 -16.98 18.78
N ARG A 33 28.06 -16.67 19.65
CA ARG A 33 28.15 -16.88 21.10
C ARG A 33 26.92 -17.62 21.59
N HIS A 34 27.18 -18.65 22.40
CA HIS A 34 26.16 -19.52 22.97
C HIS A 34 25.88 -19.12 24.41
N PHE A 35 24.60 -19.00 24.77
CA PHE A 35 24.12 -18.67 26.11
C PHE A 35 22.93 -19.59 26.43
N ASN A 36 23.15 -20.66 27.19
CA ASN A 36 22.13 -21.67 27.51
C ASN A 36 21.43 -22.23 26.25
N ASP A 37 20.18 -21.88 26.00
CA ASP A 37 19.37 -22.25 24.84
C ASP A 37 19.28 -21.15 23.78
N THR A 38 20.01 -20.05 23.97
CA THR A 38 20.13 -18.95 23.01
C THR A 38 21.45 -19.02 22.24
N LEU A 39 21.38 -18.94 20.92
CA LEU A 39 22.54 -18.72 20.04
C LEU A 39 22.47 -17.34 19.42
N LYS A 40 23.52 -16.53 19.60
CA LYS A 40 23.63 -15.20 18.99
C LYS A 40 24.79 -15.17 18.01
N CYS A 41 24.53 -14.82 16.76
CA CYS A 41 25.53 -14.72 15.71
C CYS A 41 25.52 -13.35 15.05
N HIS A 42 26.71 -12.82 14.83
CA HIS A 42 26.96 -11.73 13.91
C HIS A 42 27.50 -12.33 12.62
N GLY A 43 26.91 -11.96 11.48
CA GLY A 43 27.20 -12.56 10.19
C GLY A 43 26.48 -13.89 9.95
N ASN A 44 26.78 -14.46 8.79
CA ASN A 44 26.22 -15.73 8.31
C ASN A 44 26.65 -16.90 9.21
N LEU A 45 25.81 -17.93 9.34
CA LEU A 45 26.17 -19.16 10.04
C LEU A 45 27.30 -19.87 9.28
N HIS A 46 28.12 -20.68 9.94
CA HIS A 46 29.17 -21.45 9.25
C HIS A 46 28.74 -22.89 9.04
N ASP A 47 29.04 -23.44 7.85
CA ASP A 47 28.97 -24.87 7.64
C ASP A 47 30.12 -25.57 8.35
N GLY A 48 29.79 -26.63 9.10
CA GLY A 48 30.75 -27.45 9.84
C GLY A 48 30.80 -27.22 11.35
N ILE A 49 30.13 -26.19 11.88
CA ILE A 49 29.95 -26.03 13.34
C ILE A 49 28.65 -26.72 13.73
N ASN A 50 28.76 -27.79 14.53
CA ASN A 50 27.60 -28.52 15.02
C ASN A 50 26.98 -27.73 16.19
N TYR A 51 26.06 -26.82 15.87
CA TYR A 51 25.28 -26.12 16.88
C TYR A 51 24.34 -27.11 17.59
N THR A 52 24.10 -26.90 18.88
CA THR A 52 23.32 -27.84 19.71
C THR A 52 21.86 -27.87 19.27
N SER A 53 21.23 -29.05 19.27
CA SER A 53 19.79 -29.19 18.98
C SER A 53 18.89 -28.60 20.07
N THR A 54 19.46 -28.18 21.20
CA THR A 54 18.75 -27.61 22.35
C THR A 54 18.42 -26.12 22.18
N ILE A 55 18.87 -25.47 21.11
CA ILE A 55 18.63 -24.05 20.88
C ILE A 55 17.13 -23.79 20.68
N SER A 56 16.57 -22.95 21.55
CA SER A 56 15.18 -22.47 21.51
C SER A 56 15.10 -21.02 21.00
N GLU A 57 16.21 -20.28 21.08
CA GLU A 57 16.30 -18.89 20.62
C GLU A 57 17.52 -18.67 19.71
N LEU A 58 17.28 -18.13 18.51
CA LEU A 58 18.33 -17.83 17.54
C LEU A 58 18.29 -16.35 17.20
N ASN A 59 19.40 -15.64 17.43
CA ASN A 59 19.56 -14.24 17.05
C ASN A 59 20.67 -14.12 16.00
N LEU A 60 20.32 -13.67 14.81
CA LEU A 60 21.20 -13.43 13.69
C LEU A 60 21.22 -11.94 13.39
N SER A 61 22.40 -11.36 13.31
CA SER A 61 22.58 -9.95 12.92
C SER A 61 23.56 -9.83 11.77
N ASN A 62 23.41 -8.84 10.89
CA ASN A 62 24.38 -8.55 9.83
C ASN A 62 24.59 -9.70 8.85
N LEU A 63 23.49 -10.39 8.53
CA LEU A 63 23.47 -11.39 7.46
C LEU A 63 23.71 -10.72 6.11
N THR A 64 24.66 -11.25 5.33
CA THR A 64 24.99 -10.78 3.98
C THR A 64 24.22 -11.52 2.89
N ILE A 65 23.50 -12.59 3.28
CA ILE A 65 22.62 -13.34 2.38
C ILE A 65 21.41 -12.53 1.94
N ARG A 66 20.96 -12.77 0.71
CA ARG A 66 19.78 -12.09 0.12
C ARG A 66 18.47 -12.84 0.36
N THR A 67 18.53 -14.16 0.51
CA THR A 67 17.35 -15.02 0.70
C THR A 67 17.52 -15.79 1.99
N LEU A 68 16.62 -15.56 2.94
CA LEU A 68 16.54 -16.34 4.17
C LEU A 68 15.59 -17.52 3.95
N ASP A 69 16.14 -18.73 3.93
CA ASP A 69 15.37 -19.96 3.85
C ASP A 69 15.07 -20.49 5.25
N LEU A 70 13.81 -20.35 5.67
CA LEU A 70 13.40 -20.79 6.99
C LEU A 70 13.26 -22.31 7.09
N ASN A 71 13.10 -23.03 5.97
CA ASN A 71 13.06 -24.49 5.97
C ASN A 71 14.40 -25.06 6.44
N ILE A 72 15.51 -24.51 5.95
CA ILE A 72 16.86 -24.84 6.42
C ILE A 72 17.03 -24.48 7.89
N THR A 73 16.51 -23.32 8.30
CA THR A 73 16.65 -22.80 9.68
C THR A 73 15.96 -23.72 10.69
N VAL A 74 14.69 -24.07 10.46
CA VAL A 74 13.92 -24.93 11.37
C VAL A 74 14.39 -26.38 11.34
N THR A 75 14.96 -26.85 10.21
CA THR A 75 15.57 -28.19 10.14
C THR A 75 16.85 -28.26 10.97
N ARG A 76 17.66 -27.19 10.96
CA ARG A 76 18.90 -27.11 11.77
C ARG A 76 18.61 -26.87 13.25
N PHE A 77 17.56 -26.12 13.58
CA PHE A 77 17.16 -25.77 14.95
C PHE A 77 15.71 -26.22 15.22
N PRO A 78 15.46 -27.53 15.46
CA PRO A 78 14.11 -28.08 15.54
C PRO A 78 13.30 -27.62 16.77
N ASN A 79 13.96 -27.16 17.83
CA ASN A 79 13.32 -26.69 19.06
C ASN A 79 13.08 -25.16 19.08
N LEU A 80 13.33 -24.48 17.96
CA LEU A 80 13.30 -23.02 17.88
C LEU A 80 11.90 -22.45 18.16
N LYS A 81 11.83 -21.54 19.13
CA LYS A 81 10.65 -20.77 19.55
C LYS A 81 10.74 -19.30 19.12
N LEU A 82 11.93 -18.73 19.22
CA LEU A 82 12.21 -17.34 18.86
C LEU A 82 13.29 -17.29 17.79
N LEU A 83 12.98 -16.70 16.65
CA LEU A 83 13.96 -16.36 15.62
C LEU A 83 14.04 -14.84 15.48
N VAL A 84 15.22 -14.29 15.70
CA VAL A 84 15.56 -12.88 15.48
C VAL A 84 16.55 -12.78 14.34
N VAL A 85 16.21 -12.00 13.32
CA VAL A 85 17.07 -11.66 12.19
C VAL A 85 17.02 -10.15 11.98
N GLU A 86 18.13 -9.48 12.25
CA GLU A 86 18.19 -8.02 12.23
C GLU A 86 19.39 -7.46 11.45
N ASN A 87 19.26 -6.21 11.00
CA ASN A 87 20.36 -5.40 10.46
C ASN A 87 21.13 -6.13 9.33
N GLY A 88 20.56 -6.30 8.13
CA GLY A 88 21.22 -7.11 7.09
C GLY A 88 20.69 -6.91 5.67
N GLU A 89 21.16 -7.77 4.77
CA GLU A 89 20.94 -7.67 3.32
C GLU A 89 19.79 -8.55 2.80
N VAL A 90 19.05 -9.22 3.71
CA VAL A 90 17.96 -10.12 3.36
C VAL A 90 16.84 -9.36 2.65
N THR A 91 16.48 -9.80 1.46
CA THR A 91 15.43 -9.24 0.60
C THR A 91 14.21 -10.15 0.45
N ASN A 92 14.43 -11.46 0.53
CA ASN A 92 13.41 -12.49 0.36
C ASN A 92 13.45 -13.45 1.55
N VAL A 93 12.28 -13.91 1.98
CA VAL A 93 12.14 -14.90 3.04
C VAL A 93 11.28 -16.04 2.52
N LEU A 94 11.83 -17.24 2.47
CA LEU A 94 11.09 -18.45 2.12
C LEU A 94 10.53 -19.05 3.41
N PRO A 95 9.21 -19.30 3.50
CA PRO A 95 8.61 -19.90 4.69
C PRO A 95 9.06 -21.36 4.86
N PRO A 96 8.97 -21.93 6.07
CA PRO A 96 9.24 -23.34 6.28
C PRO A 96 8.15 -24.22 5.67
N GLU A 97 8.51 -25.32 5.00
CA GLU A 97 7.57 -26.32 4.47
C GLU A 97 7.38 -27.51 5.42
N VAL A 98 8.11 -27.51 6.53
CA VAL A 98 8.04 -28.52 7.59
C VAL A 98 7.43 -27.94 8.88
N ASN A 99 6.98 -28.84 9.74
CA ASN A 99 6.47 -28.46 11.06
C ASN A 99 7.53 -27.68 11.84
N ASN A 100 7.07 -26.62 12.51
CA ASN A 100 7.91 -25.76 13.32
C ASN A 100 7.17 -25.33 14.57
N ALA A 101 7.95 -24.91 15.57
CA ALA A 101 7.44 -24.56 16.89
C ALA A 101 7.58 -23.07 17.20
N ILE A 102 7.88 -22.25 16.18
CA ILE A 102 8.18 -20.81 16.32
C ILE A 102 6.93 -20.08 16.80
N THR A 103 7.08 -19.37 17.91
CA THR A 103 6.05 -18.52 18.51
C THR A 103 6.29 -17.04 18.23
N GLU A 104 7.53 -16.66 17.96
CA GLU A 104 7.90 -15.28 17.67
C GLU A 104 8.97 -15.20 16.58
N LEU A 105 8.72 -14.35 15.60
CA LEU A 105 9.59 -14.14 14.45
C LEU A 105 9.88 -12.65 14.30
N VAL A 106 11.15 -12.29 14.45
CA VAL A 106 11.65 -10.93 14.29
C VAL A 106 12.49 -10.83 13.04
N LEU A 107 12.00 -10.08 12.05
CA LEU A 107 12.64 -9.82 10.77
C LEU A 107 12.73 -8.30 10.58
N SER A 108 13.60 -7.63 11.33
CA SER A 108 13.60 -6.17 11.48
C SER A 108 14.85 -5.54 10.88
N ASN A 109 14.71 -4.34 10.29
CA ASN A 109 15.84 -3.62 9.67
C ASN A 109 16.60 -4.46 8.61
N LEU A 110 15.83 -5.11 7.73
CA LEU A 110 16.32 -5.84 6.56
C LEU A 110 15.87 -5.10 5.28
N LYS A 111 15.94 -5.77 4.13
CA LYS A 111 15.55 -5.22 2.81
C LYS A 111 14.34 -5.91 2.21
N ILE A 112 13.46 -6.47 3.05
CA ILE A 112 12.29 -7.24 2.62
C ILE A 112 11.29 -6.31 1.92
N LYS A 113 10.91 -6.66 0.69
CA LYS A 113 9.99 -5.86 -0.14
C LYS A 113 8.57 -6.41 -0.19
N HIS A 114 8.44 -7.72 -0.01
CA HIS A 114 7.16 -8.42 -0.13
C HIS A 114 7.09 -9.54 0.91
N ILE A 115 5.90 -9.72 1.49
CA ILE A 115 5.54 -10.88 2.29
C ILE A 115 4.28 -11.46 1.67
N HIS A 116 4.28 -12.78 1.42
CA HIS A 116 3.14 -13.45 0.80
C HIS A 116 1.92 -13.40 1.73
N ARG A 117 0.71 -13.36 1.15
CA ARG A 117 -0.54 -13.26 1.92
C ARG A 117 -0.77 -14.42 2.91
N ASP A 118 -0.18 -15.57 2.60
CA ASP A 118 -0.31 -16.83 3.35
C ASP A 118 0.91 -17.11 4.24
N PHE A 119 1.88 -16.18 4.32
CA PHE A 119 3.15 -16.38 5.03
C PHE A 119 2.96 -16.84 6.48
N VAL A 120 1.99 -16.26 7.19
CA VAL A 120 1.69 -16.61 8.59
C VAL A 120 1.14 -18.03 8.72
N LEU A 121 0.48 -18.57 7.69
CA LEU A 121 -0.11 -19.91 7.74
C LEU A 121 0.93 -21.03 7.80
N TYR A 122 2.18 -20.75 7.45
CA TYR A 122 3.30 -21.69 7.58
C TYR A 122 3.81 -21.82 9.04
N PHE A 123 3.30 -21.02 9.97
CA PHE A 123 3.71 -21.03 11.37
C PHE A 123 2.51 -21.30 12.29
N PRO A 124 2.23 -22.57 12.65
CA PRO A 124 1.00 -22.94 13.36
C PRO A 124 0.89 -22.38 14.78
N PHE A 125 2.00 -21.94 15.38
CA PHE A 125 2.06 -21.41 16.74
C PHE A 125 2.50 -19.94 16.82
N LEU A 126 2.62 -19.24 15.69
CA LEU A 126 3.15 -17.88 15.66
C LEU A 126 2.19 -16.90 16.32
N LYS A 127 2.69 -16.15 17.29
CA LYS A 127 1.97 -15.15 18.07
C LYS A 127 2.44 -13.73 17.79
N ARG A 128 3.74 -13.54 17.57
CA ARG A 128 4.33 -12.22 17.34
C ARG A 128 5.15 -12.22 16.05
N LEU A 129 4.87 -11.24 15.19
CA LEU A 129 5.61 -11.02 13.96
C LEU A 129 6.08 -9.57 13.87
N HIS A 130 7.40 -9.41 13.76
CA HIS A 130 8.06 -8.13 13.61
C HIS A 130 8.66 -8.03 12.20
N LEU A 131 8.27 -6.97 11.50
CA LEU A 131 8.63 -6.66 10.11
C LEU A 131 8.93 -5.17 9.96
N GLU A 132 9.20 -4.47 11.07
CA GLU A 132 9.52 -3.05 11.09
C GLU A 132 10.81 -2.75 10.34
N LYS A 133 10.94 -1.49 9.88
CA LYS A 133 12.16 -0.98 9.24
C LYS A 133 12.59 -1.78 7.98
N ASN A 134 11.63 -2.38 7.27
CA ASN A 134 11.85 -3.04 5.99
C ASN A 134 11.46 -2.13 4.81
N PHE A 135 11.30 -2.70 3.63
CA PHE A 135 11.03 -2.01 2.38
C PHE A 135 9.65 -2.38 1.82
N LEU A 136 8.73 -2.86 2.68
CA LEU A 136 7.37 -3.20 2.27
C LEU A 136 6.66 -1.96 1.74
N THR A 137 6.00 -2.09 0.59
CA THR A 137 5.20 -1.01 0.01
C THR A 137 3.70 -1.20 0.21
N GLU A 138 3.27 -2.44 0.40
CA GLU A 138 1.88 -2.81 0.65
C GLU A 138 1.82 -4.19 1.30
N LEU A 139 0.67 -4.54 1.87
CA LEU A 139 0.29 -5.92 2.15
C LEU A 139 -0.86 -6.32 1.23
N SER A 140 -1.04 -7.63 1.04
CA SER A 140 -2.23 -8.14 0.37
C SER A 140 -3.51 -7.69 1.08
N SER A 141 -4.53 -7.31 0.32
CA SER A 141 -5.89 -7.03 0.84
C SER A 141 -6.50 -8.21 1.60
N ARG A 142 -5.99 -9.42 1.34
CA ARG A 142 -6.36 -10.68 2.01
C ARG A 142 -5.19 -11.26 2.79
N PHE A 143 -4.38 -10.43 3.42
CA PHE A 143 -3.30 -10.88 4.28
C PHE A 143 -3.87 -11.66 5.47
N HIS A 144 -3.48 -12.92 5.62
CA HIS A 144 -3.91 -13.77 6.71
C HIS A 144 -3.12 -13.44 7.98
N THR A 145 -3.83 -13.03 9.03
CA THR A 145 -3.23 -12.81 10.36
C THR A 145 -3.08 -14.12 11.14
N GLY A 146 -3.73 -15.20 10.71
CA GLY A 146 -3.60 -16.52 11.34
C GLY A 146 -3.84 -16.47 12.85
N THR A 147 -2.88 -16.99 13.61
CA THR A 147 -2.88 -17.05 15.08
C THR A 147 -2.20 -15.87 15.76
N LEU A 148 -1.80 -14.84 15.02
CA LEU A 148 -1.06 -13.69 15.55
C LEU A 148 -1.88 -12.93 16.59
N ASP A 149 -1.22 -12.64 17.71
CA ASP A 149 -1.71 -11.70 18.72
C ASP A 149 -1.16 -10.30 18.41
N GLU A 150 0.08 -10.20 17.93
CA GLU A 150 0.74 -8.92 17.65
C GLU A 150 1.51 -8.93 16.31
N LEU A 151 1.29 -7.86 15.54
CA LEU A 151 2.01 -7.56 14.30
C LEU A 151 2.62 -6.15 14.38
N TYR A 152 3.90 -6.06 14.05
CA TYR A 152 4.62 -4.80 14.00
C TYR A 152 5.21 -4.57 12.60
N ILE A 153 4.76 -3.53 11.91
CA ILE A 153 5.17 -3.24 10.52
C ILE A 153 5.48 -1.74 10.29
N LYS A 154 5.70 -0.94 11.33
CA LYS A 154 6.09 0.48 11.19
C LYS A 154 7.41 0.66 10.44
N ASN A 155 7.66 1.90 9.99
CA ASN A 155 8.90 2.29 9.31
C ASN A 155 9.19 1.52 8.02
N ASN A 156 8.14 1.12 7.30
CA ASN A 156 8.21 0.57 5.94
C ASN A 156 7.99 1.66 4.87
N ARG A 157 8.04 1.29 3.59
CA ARG A 157 7.91 2.20 2.42
C ARG A 157 6.47 2.25 1.87
N TRP A 158 5.49 2.41 2.75
CA TRP A 158 4.07 2.33 2.41
C TRP A 158 3.67 3.21 1.23
N ASN A 159 3.15 2.59 0.17
CA ASN A 159 2.65 3.26 -1.01
C ASN A 159 1.13 3.41 -0.90
N CYS A 160 0.71 4.58 -0.44
CA CYS A 160 -0.68 4.92 -0.23
C CYS A 160 -1.44 5.24 -1.50
N SER A 161 -0.77 5.30 -2.67
CA SER A 161 -1.45 5.35 -3.96
C SER A 161 -2.09 3.99 -4.32
N ARG A 162 -1.65 2.88 -3.70
CA ARG A 162 -2.21 1.52 -3.88
C ARG A 162 -3.51 1.28 -3.11
N ASP A 163 -4.03 0.06 -3.18
CA ASP A 163 -5.16 -0.34 -2.35
C ASP A 163 -4.71 -0.54 -0.89
N LEU A 164 -5.44 0.08 0.04
CA LEU A 164 -5.12 0.09 1.47
C LEU A 164 -6.18 -0.66 2.29
N SER A 165 -6.96 -1.54 1.67
CA SER A 165 -7.98 -2.34 2.39
C SER A 165 -7.35 -3.20 3.49
N TRP A 166 -6.10 -3.65 3.30
CA TRP A 166 -5.32 -4.35 4.31
C TRP A 166 -5.16 -3.53 5.60
N ALA A 167 -4.94 -2.22 5.50
CA ALA A 167 -4.78 -1.35 6.66
C ALA A 167 -6.09 -1.21 7.45
N ILE A 168 -7.23 -1.13 6.75
CA ILE A 168 -8.55 -1.14 7.38
C ILE A 168 -8.82 -2.49 8.07
N HIS A 169 -8.49 -3.60 7.40
CA HIS A 169 -8.63 -4.94 7.96
C HIS A 169 -7.79 -5.11 9.24
N LEU A 170 -6.51 -4.73 9.20
CA LEU A 170 -5.63 -4.79 10.37
C LEU A 170 -6.14 -3.91 11.52
N ASN A 171 -6.60 -2.69 11.22
CA ASN A 171 -7.17 -1.80 12.23
C ASN A 171 -8.38 -2.41 12.94
N LYS A 172 -9.27 -3.09 12.18
CA LYS A 172 -10.44 -3.78 12.73
C LYS A 172 -10.04 -5.00 13.56
N SER A 173 -9.03 -5.74 13.13
CA SER A 173 -8.57 -6.94 13.82
C SER A 173 -7.90 -6.66 15.17
N GLY A 174 -7.31 -5.47 15.35
CA GLY A 174 -6.54 -5.12 16.55
C GLY A 174 -5.16 -5.77 16.65
N VAL A 175 -4.79 -6.65 15.71
CA VAL A 175 -3.53 -7.39 15.72
C VAL A 175 -2.32 -6.47 15.50
N CYS A 176 -2.46 -5.43 14.67
CA CYS A 176 -1.36 -4.53 14.34
C CYS A 176 -1.21 -3.42 15.38
N GLN A 177 -0.18 -3.52 16.22
CA GLN A 177 0.01 -2.68 17.40
C GLN A 177 0.48 -1.26 17.05
N ASP A 178 1.15 -1.09 15.91
CA ASP A 178 1.82 0.15 15.52
C ASP A 178 1.17 0.88 14.34
N LEU A 179 -0.01 0.42 13.89
CA LEU A 179 -0.71 0.92 12.69
C LEU A 179 -0.93 2.43 12.67
N ARG A 180 -1.21 3.03 13.83
CA ARG A 180 -1.48 4.48 13.97
C ARG A 180 -0.26 5.34 13.61
N ASN A 181 0.93 4.76 13.63
CA ASN A 181 2.19 5.47 13.42
C ASN A 181 2.67 5.37 11.97
N PHE A 182 1.90 4.76 11.07
CA PHE A 182 2.35 4.56 9.70
C PHE A 182 2.17 5.81 8.87
N THR A 183 3.23 6.17 8.15
CA THR A 183 3.22 7.28 7.20
C THR A 183 3.48 6.77 5.79
N CYS A 184 2.73 7.31 4.84
CA CYS A 184 2.90 7.08 3.42
C CYS A 184 4.24 7.63 2.95
N LYS A 185 4.91 6.89 2.05
CA LYS A 185 6.21 7.23 1.47
C LYS A 185 6.16 7.47 -0.04
N ASP A 186 4.99 7.30 -0.66
CA ASP A 186 4.79 7.66 -2.07
C ASP A 186 4.66 9.17 -2.25
N LYS A 187 4.82 9.63 -3.51
CA LYS A 187 4.83 11.04 -3.87
C LYS A 187 3.51 11.76 -3.54
N LEU A 188 2.37 11.11 -3.77
CA LEU A 188 1.06 11.76 -3.71
C LEU A 188 0.61 12.01 -2.27
N PHE A 189 0.86 11.05 -1.38
CA PHE A 189 0.43 11.11 0.01
C PHE A 189 1.60 11.23 0.99
N PHE A 190 2.77 11.70 0.57
CA PHE A 190 3.98 11.71 1.38
C PHE A 190 3.73 12.28 2.79
N GLY A 191 4.11 11.53 3.82
CA GLY A 191 4.00 11.93 5.23
C GLY A 191 2.58 11.82 5.82
N LYS A 192 1.55 11.54 5.01
CA LYS A 192 0.18 11.34 5.50
C LYS A 192 0.05 10.02 6.25
N SER A 193 -0.88 9.93 7.19
CA SER A 193 -1.17 8.68 7.88
C SER A 193 -1.76 7.65 6.91
N VAL A 194 -1.22 6.43 6.89
CA VAL A 194 -1.75 5.32 6.06
C VAL A 194 -3.22 5.07 6.38
N LEU A 195 -3.57 5.06 7.68
CA LEU A 195 -4.94 4.78 8.11
C LEU A 195 -5.91 5.90 7.68
N LEU A 196 -5.47 7.17 7.74
CA LEU A 196 -6.26 8.31 7.26
C LEU A 196 -6.54 8.19 5.76
N VAL A 197 -5.52 7.93 4.94
CA VAL A 197 -5.69 7.77 3.49
C VAL A 197 -6.59 6.57 3.18
N ALA A 198 -6.41 5.46 3.90
CA ALA A 198 -7.23 4.27 3.74
C ALA A 198 -8.71 4.53 4.04
N GLN A 199 -9.01 5.31 5.08
CA GLN A 199 -10.37 5.69 5.46
C GLN A 199 -11.02 6.56 4.39
N TYR A 200 -10.34 7.60 3.89
CA TYR A 200 -10.88 8.43 2.80
C TYR A 200 -11.13 7.62 1.54
N LYS A 201 -10.19 6.73 1.16
CA LYS A 201 -10.37 5.82 0.02
C LYS A 201 -11.57 4.91 0.21
N LYS A 202 -11.79 4.38 1.42
CA LYS A 202 -12.95 3.54 1.73
C LYS A 202 -14.26 4.30 1.59
N THR A 203 -14.39 5.44 2.27
CA THR A 203 -15.62 6.26 2.25
C THR A 203 -15.94 6.77 0.84
N MET A 204 -14.92 7.19 0.09
CA MET A 204 -15.07 7.61 -1.30
C MET A 204 -15.56 6.46 -2.20
N LYS A 205 -14.96 5.26 -2.07
CA LYS A 205 -15.41 4.07 -2.82
C LYS A 205 -16.85 3.69 -2.47
N GLU A 206 -17.24 3.76 -1.19
CA GLU A 206 -18.59 3.43 -0.71
C GLU A 206 -19.67 4.41 -1.17
N SER A 207 -19.30 5.67 -1.42
CA SER A 207 -20.22 6.74 -1.82
C SER A 207 -20.08 7.18 -3.29
N CYS A 208 -19.27 6.47 -4.08
CA CYS A 208 -19.03 6.83 -5.47
C CYS A 208 -20.31 6.72 -6.29
N THR A 209 -20.57 7.73 -7.11
CA THR A 209 -21.73 7.80 -7.98
C THR A 209 -21.76 6.63 -8.94
N GLN A 210 -22.90 5.94 -9.04
CA GLN A 210 -23.04 4.75 -9.89
C GLN A 210 -22.74 5.08 -11.35
N GLY A 211 -21.90 4.26 -11.99
CA GLY A 211 -21.48 4.45 -13.37
C GLY A 211 -20.39 5.50 -13.56
N CYS A 212 -19.92 6.15 -12.49
CA CYS A 212 -18.79 7.08 -12.52
C CYS A 212 -17.53 6.45 -11.89
N GLU A 213 -16.39 7.08 -12.13
CA GLU A 213 -15.11 6.71 -11.55
C GLU A 213 -14.69 7.75 -10.53
N CYS A 214 -14.34 7.33 -9.31
CA CYS A 214 -13.94 8.25 -8.25
C CYS A 214 -12.48 8.02 -7.84
N SER A 215 -11.74 9.10 -7.63
CA SER A 215 -10.35 9.06 -7.20
C SER A 215 -10.08 10.08 -6.09
N LEU A 216 -9.16 9.70 -5.21
CA LEU A 216 -8.63 10.60 -4.18
C LEU A 216 -7.39 11.27 -4.76
N GLU A 217 -7.50 12.53 -5.13
CA GLU A 217 -6.43 13.29 -5.78
C GLU A 217 -5.40 13.77 -4.77
N TYR A 218 -5.84 14.29 -3.63
CA TYR A 218 -4.94 14.83 -2.62
C TYR A 218 -5.60 14.90 -1.24
N ILE A 219 -4.80 15.11 -0.20
CA ILE A 219 -5.28 15.43 1.16
C ILE A 219 -4.70 16.77 1.55
N ALA A 220 -5.55 17.81 1.47
CA ALA A 220 -5.17 19.17 1.77
C ALA A 220 -5.27 19.46 3.28
N PRO A 221 -4.37 20.29 3.83
CA PRO A 221 -4.55 20.85 5.15
C PRO A 221 -5.61 21.96 5.13
N ASP A 222 -6.43 22.03 6.18
CA ASP A 222 -7.30 23.16 6.46
C ASP A 222 -6.52 24.19 7.30
N PRO A 223 -6.32 25.43 6.81
CA PRO A 223 -5.52 26.44 7.50
C PRO A 223 -6.19 27.00 8.76
N ILE A 224 -7.51 26.81 8.92
CA ILE A 224 -8.29 27.35 10.05
C ILE A 224 -8.41 26.29 11.14
N THR A 225 -8.78 25.07 10.76
CA THR A 225 -9.09 24.01 11.73
C THR A 225 -7.89 23.14 12.08
N ASN A 226 -6.76 23.27 11.37
CA ASN A 226 -5.63 22.34 11.39
C ASN A 226 -6.02 20.89 11.09
N MET A 227 -7.23 20.66 10.56
CA MET A 227 -7.68 19.35 10.11
C MET A 227 -7.19 19.06 8.70
N GLN A 228 -7.34 17.82 8.26
CA GLN A 228 -7.06 17.41 6.88
C GLN A 228 -8.38 17.05 6.21
N TYR A 229 -8.50 17.36 4.92
CA TYR A 229 -9.68 17.00 4.13
C TYR A 229 -9.26 16.44 2.76
N PRO A 230 -10.05 15.50 2.20
CA PRO A 230 -9.74 14.90 0.91
C PRO A 230 -10.18 15.83 -0.23
N ILE A 231 -9.42 15.81 -1.31
CA ILE A 231 -9.83 16.35 -2.61
C ILE A 231 -10.22 15.14 -3.46
N ILE A 232 -11.52 14.99 -3.72
CA ILE A 232 -12.05 13.88 -4.51
C ILE A 232 -12.40 14.39 -5.91
N MET A 233 -11.98 13.62 -6.90
CA MET A 233 -12.42 13.74 -8.28
C MET A 233 -13.46 12.67 -8.58
N VAL A 234 -14.53 13.07 -9.29
CA VAL A 234 -15.54 12.17 -9.82
C VAL A 234 -15.62 12.36 -11.33
N ASN A 235 -15.45 11.28 -12.08
CA ASN A 235 -15.53 11.25 -13.52
C ASN A 235 -16.78 10.50 -14.00
N CYS A 236 -17.73 11.27 -14.51
CA CYS A 236 -18.99 10.84 -15.10
C CYS A 236 -19.06 11.20 -16.60
N SER A 237 -17.91 11.39 -17.26
CA SER A 237 -17.82 11.71 -18.68
C SER A 237 -18.36 10.58 -19.57
N GLY A 238 -19.05 10.93 -20.65
CA GLY A 238 -19.52 9.97 -21.66
C GLY A 238 -20.60 8.99 -21.17
N ARG A 239 -21.31 9.30 -20.08
CA ARG A 239 -22.32 8.41 -19.46
C ARG A 239 -23.74 8.63 -19.98
N GLY A 240 -23.92 9.53 -20.94
CA GLY A 240 -25.24 9.85 -21.53
C GLY A 240 -26.16 10.61 -20.58
N LEU A 241 -25.62 11.26 -19.55
CA LEU A 241 -26.37 12.02 -18.55
C LEU A 241 -27.11 13.19 -19.20
N THR A 242 -28.35 13.43 -18.76
CA THR A 242 -29.17 14.57 -19.19
C THR A 242 -29.26 15.67 -18.12
N GLU A 243 -28.81 15.36 -16.91
CA GLU A 243 -28.81 16.24 -15.75
C GLU A 243 -27.52 16.05 -14.94
N LEU A 244 -27.23 16.99 -14.03
CA LEU A 244 -26.13 16.85 -13.09
C LEU A 244 -26.40 15.69 -12.10
N PRO A 245 -25.40 14.90 -11.70
CA PRO A 245 -25.58 13.85 -10.70
C PRO A 245 -26.14 14.41 -9.39
N SER A 246 -27.20 13.78 -8.86
CA SER A 246 -27.85 14.15 -7.59
C SER A 246 -27.11 13.68 -6.34
N HIS A 247 -26.18 12.73 -6.51
CA HIS A 247 -25.41 12.15 -5.42
C HIS A 247 -23.93 12.09 -5.82
N LEU A 248 -23.09 12.74 -5.02
CA LEU A 248 -21.64 12.71 -5.12
C LEU A 248 -21.04 12.34 -3.76
N PRO A 249 -19.85 11.71 -3.71
CA PRO A 249 -19.09 11.61 -2.48
C PRO A 249 -18.99 12.96 -1.77
N ARG A 250 -19.10 12.93 -0.44
CA ARG A 250 -18.76 14.11 0.37
C ARG A 250 -17.32 14.52 0.03
N ASP A 251 -17.06 15.82 -0.03
CA ASP A 251 -15.77 16.39 -0.39
C ASP A 251 -15.34 16.22 -1.86
N THR A 252 -16.28 15.96 -2.77
CA THR A 252 -16.03 16.11 -4.21
C THR A 252 -15.66 17.57 -4.51
N ARG A 253 -14.50 17.78 -5.13
CA ARG A 253 -13.99 19.10 -5.53
C ARG A 253 -13.83 19.22 -7.04
N ILE A 254 -13.70 18.11 -7.75
CA ILE A 254 -13.46 18.05 -9.19
C ILE A 254 -14.52 17.13 -9.80
N LEU A 255 -15.26 17.62 -10.78
CA LEU A 255 -16.33 16.87 -11.44
C LEU A 255 -16.19 16.95 -12.96
N HIS A 256 -16.00 15.78 -13.59
CA HIS A 256 -15.93 15.61 -15.04
C HIS A 256 -17.26 15.08 -15.56
N LEU A 257 -17.90 15.83 -16.46
CA LEU A 257 -19.20 15.55 -17.07
C LEU A 257 -19.19 15.80 -18.58
N GLU A 258 -18.01 15.75 -19.20
CA GLU A 258 -17.85 15.98 -20.63
C GLU A 258 -18.60 14.91 -21.45
N HIS A 259 -18.93 15.24 -22.71
CA HIS A 259 -19.53 14.30 -23.67
C HIS A 259 -20.85 13.66 -23.19
N ASN A 260 -21.67 14.43 -22.48
CA ASN A 260 -23.00 14.04 -22.06
C ASN A 260 -24.09 14.81 -22.86
N ARG A 261 -25.34 14.77 -22.40
CA ARG A 261 -26.50 15.47 -23.01
C ARG A 261 -27.14 16.44 -22.01
N ILE A 262 -26.34 17.01 -21.13
CA ILE A 262 -26.80 17.89 -20.07
C ILE A 262 -27.21 19.22 -20.70
N SER A 263 -28.41 19.70 -20.39
CA SER A 263 -28.92 21.00 -20.86
C SER A 263 -29.22 21.96 -19.70
N ASN A 264 -29.47 21.43 -18.50
CA ASN A 264 -29.86 22.19 -17.32
C ASN A 264 -28.83 22.00 -16.19
N ILE A 265 -28.20 23.09 -15.76
CA ILE A 265 -27.26 23.09 -14.62
C ILE A 265 -27.77 23.94 -13.45
N LYS A 266 -29.08 24.22 -13.37
CA LYS A 266 -29.70 25.04 -12.30
C LYS A 266 -29.42 24.48 -10.90
N SER A 267 -29.24 23.17 -10.77
CA SER A 267 -28.92 22.53 -9.50
C SER A 267 -27.61 23.01 -8.89
N LEU A 268 -26.65 23.57 -9.64
CA LEU A 268 -25.45 24.21 -9.07
C LEU A 268 -25.79 25.35 -8.10
N LYS A 269 -26.95 26.01 -8.27
CA LYS A 269 -27.40 27.09 -7.39
C LYS A 269 -28.07 26.55 -6.11
N THR A 270 -28.79 25.44 -6.21
CA THR A 270 -29.68 24.96 -5.14
C THR A 270 -29.13 23.77 -4.36
N ASP A 271 -28.37 22.88 -5.00
CA ASP A 271 -27.86 21.65 -4.41
C ASP A 271 -26.62 21.92 -3.54
N PRO A 272 -26.70 21.70 -2.21
CA PRO A 272 -25.57 21.89 -1.31
C PRO A 272 -24.36 21.01 -1.64
N SER A 273 -24.56 19.82 -2.21
CA SER A 273 -23.48 18.88 -2.53
C SER A 273 -22.58 19.39 -3.66
N LEU A 274 -23.12 20.25 -4.53
CA LEU A 274 -22.41 20.86 -5.66
C LEU A 274 -21.72 22.18 -5.30
N LYS A 275 -22.13 22.85 -4.20
CA LYS A 275 -21.56 24.15 -3.78
C LYS A 275 -20.06 24.11 -3.51
N GLN A 276 -19.55 22.95 -3.14
CA GLN A 276 -18.17 22.71 -2.76
C GLN A 276 -17.26 22.38 -3.96
N LEU A 277 -17.80 22.24 -5.18
CA LEU A 277 -17.02 21.98 -6.37
C LEU A 277 -16.12 23.17 -6.70
N TRP A 278 -14.84 22.90 -6.93
CA TRP A 278 -13.89 23.87 -7.45
C TRP A 278 -13.79 23.77 -8.97
N ASP A 279 -13.71 22.54 -9.49
CA ASP A 279 -13.54 22.31 -10.92
C ASP A 279 -14.75 21.56 -11.47
N LEU A 280 -15.36 22.12 -12.51
CA LEU A 280 -16.48 21.53 -13.21
C LEU A 280 -16.22 21.56 -14.72
N TYR A 281 -16.13 20.38 -15.32
CA TYR A 281 -15.95 20.22 -16.76
C TYR A 281 -17.24 19.71 -17.39
N LEU A 282 -17.87 20.54 -18.21
CA LEU A 282 -19.15 20.27 -18.89
C LEU A 282 -19.01 20.35 -20.42
N ASP A 283 -17.80 20.09 -20.93
CA ASP A 283 -17.51 20.20 -22.36
C ASP A 283 -18.37 19.23 -23.19
N ASN A 284 -18.75 19.64 -24.40
CA ASN A 284 -19.53 18.84 -25.35
C ASN A 284 -20.84 18.32 -24.77
N ASN A 285 -21.63 19.24 -24.21
CA ASN A 285 -23.00 19.02 -23.75
C ASN A 285 -23.99 19.88 -24.57
N THR A 286 -25.24 20.02 -24.11
CA THR A 286 -26.30 20.77 -24.80
C THR A 286 -26.77 21.99 -24.01
N ILE A 287 -25.87 22.63 -23.27
CA ILE A 287 -26.20 23.80 -22.43
C ILE A 287 -26.34 25.05 -23.31
N GLU A 288 -27.45 25.76 -23.17
CA GLU A 288 -27.76 26.94 -24.01
C GLU A 288 -27.57 28.28 -23.28
N SER A 289 -27.65 28.26 -21.95
CA SER A 289 -27.49 29.45 -21.11
C SER A 289 -26.92 29.05 -19.76
N VAL A 290 -26.23 30.00 -19.12
CA VAL A 290 -25.72 29.92 -17.74
C VAL A 290 -26.28 31.04 -16.85
N SER A 291 -27.18 31.89 -17.38
CA SER A 291 -27.67 33.08 -16.68
C SER A 291 -28.41 32.77 -15.36
N TYR A 292 -28.98 31.59 -15.22
CA TYR A 292 -29.63 31.16 -13.98
C TYR A 292 -28.67 30.93 -12.81
N LEU A 293 -27.36 30.82 -13.08
CA LEU A 293 -26.32 30.74 -12.05
C LEU A 293 -25.94 32.11 -11.48
N GLU A 294 -26.43 33.21 -12.07
CA GLU A 294 -26.17 34.55 -11.55
C GLU A 294 -26.59 34.68 -10.08
N GLY A 295 -25.72 35.32 -9.30
CA GLY A 295 -25.86 35.47 -7.85
C GLY A 295 -25.77 34.17 -7.05
N SER A 296 -25.42 33.03 -7.68
CA SER A 296 -25.15 31.80 -6.92
C SER A 296 -23.80 31.87 -6.23
N TYR A 297 -23.71 31.25 -5.05
CA TYR A 297 -22.46 31.10 -4.32
C TYR A 297 -21.40 30.38 -5.16
N TRP A 298 -21.78 29.32 -5.85
CA TRP A 298 -20.84 28.52 -6.64
C TRP A 298 -20.18 29.33 -7.76
N LEU A 299 -20.95 30.17 -8.47
CA LEU A 299 -20.43 31.00 -9.57
C LEU A 299 -19.35 32.01 -9.12
N SER A 300 -19.28 32.35 -7.83
CA SER A 300 -18.26 33.23 -7.27
C SER A 300 -17.08 32.51 -6.58
N HIS A 301 -17.12 31.17 -6.50
CA HIS A 301 -16.13 30.38 -5.72
C HIS A 301 -15.51 29.20 -6.49
N PHE A 302 -15.94 28.95 -7.74
CA PHE A 302 -15.30 27.92 -8.57
C PHE A 302 -13.87 28.35 -8.95
N ARG A 303 -13.02 27.36 -9.23
CA ARG A 303 -11.67 27.53 -9.78
C ARG A 303 -11.66 27.30 -11.29
N VAL A 304 -12.31 26.22 -11.77
CA VAL A 304 -12.43 25.92 -13.20
C VAL A 304 -13.89 25.66 -13.56
N PHE A 305 -14.39 26.28 -14.63
CA PHE A 305 -15.71 26.01 -15.18
C PHE A 305 -15.65 25.91 -16.71
N SER A 306 -15.46 24.70 -17.24
CA SER A 306 -15.32 24.47 -18.67
C SER A 306 -16.65 24.15 -19.34
N LEU A 307 -16.97 24.84 -20.43
CA LEU A 307 -18.21 24.74 -21.19
C LEU A 307 -17.98 24.59 -22.70
N LYS A 308 -16.78 24.21 -23.13
CA LYS A 308 -16.40 24.15 -24.55
C LYS A 308 -17.35 23.22 -25.32
N GLY A 309 -17.74 23.59 -26.53
CA GLY A 309 -18.58 22.73 -27.38
C GLY A 309 -20.04 22.62 -26.95
N ASN A 310 -20.53 23.52 -26.08
CA ASN A 310 -21.95 23.68 -25.79
C ASN A 310 -22.66 24.60 -26.80
N ARG A 311 -23.95 24.86 -26.59
CA ARG A 311 -24.82 25.66 -27.47
C ARG A 311 -25.11 27.05 -26.88
N LEU A 312 -24.12 27.64 -26.22
CA LEU A 312 -24.29 28.89 -25.47
C LEU A 312 -24.66 30.04 -26.41
N ALA A 313 -25.90 30.52 -26.32
CA ALA A 313 -26.38 31.67 -27.09
C ALA A 313 -26.17 33.01 -26.35
N LYS A 314 -26.02 32.97 -25.02
CA LYS A 314 -25.87 34.15 -24.17
C LYS A 314 -24.98 33.84 -22.96
N VAL A 315 -23.81 34.46 -22.90
CA VAL A 315 -22.97 34.53 -21.69
C VAL A 315 -23.14 35.94 -21.13
N SER A 316 -23.64 36.06 -19.91
CA SER A 316 -23.87 37.37 -19.29
C SER A 316 -22.54 37.98 -18.84
N TYR A 317 -22.28 39.22 -19.25
CA TYR A 317 -20.97 39.88 -19.16
C TYR A 317 -20.65 40.44 -17.76
N HIS A 318 -21.61 40.51 -16.85
CA HIS A 318 -21.48 41.40 -15.69
C HIS A 318 -20.89 40.78 -14.42
N HIS A 319 -20.70 39.46 -14.33
CA HIS A 319 -20.25 38.83 -13.07
C HIS A 319 -19.38 37.57 -13.23
N MET A 320 -18.81 37.30 -14.40
CA MET A 320 -17.87 36.18 -14.57
C MET A 320 -16.42 36.68 -14.55
N PRO A 321 -15.59 36.26 -13.58
CA PRO A 321 -14.17 36.60 -13.58
C PRO A 321 -13.45 35.69 -14.60
N TRP A 322 -13.45 36.06 -15.87
CA TRP A 322 -12.56 35.45 -16.86
C TRP A 322 -11.33 36.32 -17.08
N THR A 323 -10.15 35.77 -16.85
CA THR A 323 -8.94 36.13 -17.59
C THR A 323 -8.86 35.21 -18.81
N THR A 324 -9.05 35.77 -20.00
CA THR A 324 -8.79 35.10 -21.28
C THR A 324 -7.28 35.09 -21.55
N HIS A 325 -6.67 33.91 -21.63
CA HIS A 325 -5.38 33.68 -22.29
C HIS A 325 -5.50 32.54 -23.28
#